data_AF-Q4DEJ1-F1
#
_entry.id   AF-Q4DEJ1-F1
#
_cell.length_a   1.000
_cell.length_b   1.000
_cell.length_c   1.000
_cell.angle_alpha   90.00
_cell.angle_beta   90.00
_cell.angle_gamma   90.00
#
_symmetry.space_group_name_H-M   'P 1'
#
loop_
_entity.id
_entity.type
_entity.pdbx_description
1 polymer ?
#
loop_
_entity_poly.entity_id
_entity_poly.type
_entity_poly.pdbx_seq_one_letter_code
_entity_poly.pdbx_strand_id
1 'polypeptide(L)'
;MRRFIPTVSGGSSLLLRFVASAAVMRKVPLAKSSAKLGTPVTKEEVSQVFNVPAAILEQLHRPAEILFTEVDLARVRFAPLIATLGAEEDVTKIEAEVKTAKAAAAAARTPVAGAKEKFKNTAWKSVTELVTFYEEVMLPARLAHQEYTVYELKNFHIKDDLKRGLSAFKQDHLDKQKAELAKVQKQMQECQEFIKGIGKTAFDTAIFNDLANILRVCGECNPYAHRLSMRVLEDMNLLGVPFNDVTTKLLHAIVFNDGALDDSALMFTLVEYPERGEVSVSREPVDRIADSALKIISVRHQTPLDDGVKLRQGDTQPCLQRSAE
;
A
#
# COMPACT_ATOMS: atom_id res chain seq x y z
N MET A 1 0.22 -37.93 -43.44
CA MET A 1 1.21 -37.28 -42.54
C MET A 1 0.70 -35.90 -42.17
N ARG A 2 0.21 -35.72 -40.93
CA ARG A 2 -0.25 -34.43 -40.42
C ARG A 2 0.97 -33.53 -40.18
N ARG A 3 1.04 -32.39 -40.88
CA ARG A 3 2.00 -31.32 -40.59
C ARG A 3 1.53 -30.60 -39.32
N PHE A 4 2.25 -30.77 -38.22
CA PHE A 4 2.15 -29.87 -37.09
C PHE A 4 2.76 -28.53 -37.52
N ILE A 5 1.94 -27.48 -37.57
CA ILE A 5 2.45 -26.11 -37.66
C ILE A 5 2.79 -25.70 -36.23
N PRO A 6 4.06 -25.38 -35.92
CA PRO A 6 4.43 -24.79 -34.64
C PRO A 6 4.18 -23.28 -34.73
N THR A 7 3.14 -22.78 -34.06
CA THR A 7 3.07 -21.36 -33.73
C THR A 7 3.89 -21.11 -32.48
N VAL A 8 5.17 -20.84 -32.69
CA VAL A 8 6.01 -20.07 -31.76
C VAL A 8 5.63 -18.61 -31.93
N SER A 9 5.17 -17.95 -30.87
CA SER A 9 5.56 -16.57 -30.54
C SER A 9 4.94 -16.20 -29.20
N GLY A 10 5.78 -15.72 -28.28
CA GLY A 10 5.42 -15.41 -26.89
C GLY A 10 4.11 -14.65 -26.76
N GLY A 11 3.11 -15.32 -26.20
CA GLY A 11 2.02 -14.63 -25.54
C GLY A 11 2.63 -13.89 -24.38
N SER A 12 2.68 -12.57 -24.50
CA SER A 12 2.85 -11.65 -23.37
C SER A 12 2.16 -12.25 -22.16
N SER A 13 2.95 -12.67 -21.17
CA SER A 13 2.41 -13.02 -19.87
C SER A 13 1.84 -11.72 -19.31
N LEU A 14 0.58 -11.42 -19.67
CA LEU A 14 -0.23 -10.48 -18.92
C LEU A 14 -0.03 -10.89 -17.47
N LEU A 15 0.43 -9.96 -16.63
CA LEU A 15 0.49 -10.22 -15.21
C LEU A 15 -0.91 -10.68 -14.81
N LEU A 16 -0.99 -11.82 -14.11
CA LEU A 16 -2.23 -12.46 -13.63
C LEU A 16 -3.00 -11.59 -12.59
N ARG A 17 -2.87 -10.26 -12.66
CA ARG A 17 -3.46 -9.26 -11.78
C ARG A 17 -4.61 -8.51 -12.45
N PHE A 18 -5.37 -9.16 -13.32
CA PHE A 18 -6.59 -8.57 -13.87
C PHE A 18 -7.73 -8.71 -12.86
N VAL A 19 -8.05 -7.62 -12.17
CA VAL A 19 -9.16 -7.56 -11.21
C VAL A 19 -10.07 -6.43 -11.61
N ALA A 20 -11.18 -6.80 -12.25
CA ALA A 20 -12.17 -5.87 -12.75
C ALA A 20 -13.58 -6.29 -12.32
N SER A 21 -14.44 -5.30 -12.10
CA SER A 21 -15.86 -5.54 -11.87
C SER A 21 -16.49 -5.92 -13.20
N ALA A 22 -17.06 -7.13 -13.27
CA ALA A 22 -17.76 -7.57 -14.47
C ALA A 22 -18.93 -6.63 -14.83
N ALA A 23 -19.55 -5.99 -13.84
CA ALA A 23 -20.62 -5.03 -14.07
C ALA A 23 -20.11 -3.75 -14.75
N VAL A 24 -18.98 -3.20 -14.28
CA VAL A 24 -18.33 -2.03 -14.90
C VAL A 24 -17.94 -2.35 -16.34
N MET A 25 -17.21 -3.45 -16.54
CA MET A 25 -16.70 -3.86 -17.86
C MET A 25 -17.79 -4.08 -18.90
N ARG A 26 -18.98 -4.55 -18.49
CA ARG A 26 -20.07 -4.89 -19.42
C ARG A 26 -21.02 -3.74 -19.69
N LYS A 27 -21.24 -2.85 -18.71
CA LYS A 27 -22.35 -1.90 -18.75
C LYS A 27 -21.92 -0.45 -18.88
N VAL A 28 -20.67 -0.12 -18.57
CA VAL A 28 -20.21 1.27 -18.53
C VAL A 28 -19.30 1.55 -19.73
N PRO A 29 -19.71 2.43 -20.67
CA PRO A 29 -18.87 2.79 -21.80
C PRO A 29 -17.68 3.65 -21.34
N LEU A 30 -16.50 3.41 -21.94
CA LEU A 30 -15.29 4.18 -21.64
C LEU A 30 -15.52 5.69 -21.85
N ALA A 31 -15.06 6.50 -20.90
CA ALA A 31 -15.18 7.94 -21.01
C ALA A 31 -14.32 8.46 -22.19
N LYS A 32 -14.85 9.43 -22.94
CA LYS A 32 -14.12 10.06 -24.06
C LYS A 32 -13.02 11.02 -23.59
N SER A 33 -13.16 11.54 -22.38
CA SER A 33 -12.22 12.44 -21.72
C SER A 33 -12.06 12.01 -20.27
N SER A 34 -10.84 12.12 -19.74
CA SER A 34 -10.57 11.78 -18.35
C SER A 34 -11.36 12.68 -17.40
N ALA A 35 -11.93 12.09 -16.35
CA ALA A 35 -12.56 12.82 -15.26
C ALA A 35 -11.54 13.69 -14.51
N LYS A 36 -12.04 14.69 -13.77
CA LYS A 36 -11.21 15.49 -12.86
C LYS A 36 -10.81 14.65 -11.63
N LEU A 37 -9.52 14.64 -11.30
CA LEU A 37 -9.04 13.98 -10.09
C LEU A 37 -9.66 14.60 -8.84
N GLY A 38 -9.83 13.78 -7.80
CA GLY A 38 -10.43 14.18 -6.54
C GLY A 38 -11.95 14.36 -6.59
N THR A 39 -12.59 13.91 -7.67
CA THR A 39 -14.06 13.86 -7.75
C THR A 39 -14.49 12.49 -7.23
N PRO A 40 -15.16 12.39 -6.06
CA PRO A 40 -15.63 11.11 -5.57
C PRO A 40 -16.69 10.54 -6.51
N VAL A 41 -16.72 9.21 -6.62
CA VAL A 41 -17.79 8.50 -7.33
C VAL A 41 -19.07 8.63 -6.52
N THR A 42 -20.18 8.96 -7.17
CA THR A 42 -21.45 9.09 -6.44
C THR A 42 -22.18 7.76 -6.32
N LYS A 43 -23.06 7.63 -5.33
CA LYS A 43 -23.90 6.44 -5.16
C LYS A 43 -24.79 6.19 -6.38
N GLU A 44 -25.21 7.25 -7.06
CA GLU A 44 -25.98 7.19 -8.30
C GLU A 44 -25.16 6.61 -9.46
N GLU A 45 -23.89 6.98 -9.58
CA GLU A 45 -23.00 6.40 -10.59
C GLU A 45 -22.84 4.89 -10.37
N VAL A 46 -22.60 4.47 -9.13
CA VAL A 46 -22.51 3.04 -8.79
C VAL A 46 -23.83 2.32 -9.05
N SER A 47 -24.97 2.90 -8.66
CA SER A 47 -26.27 2.27 -8.85
C SER A 47 -26.64 2.11 -10.33
N GLN A 48 -26.22 3.04 -11.19
CA GLN A 48 -26.35 2.92 -12.64
C GLN A 48 -25.58 1.71 -13.19
N VAL A 49 -24.39 1.41 -12.68
CA VAL A 49 -23.64 0.19 -13.06
C VAL A 49 -24.46 -1.07 -12.75
N PHE A 50 -25.17 -1.08 -11.62
CA PHE A 50 -26.00 -2.23 -11.26
C PHE A 50 -27.37 -2.26 -11.94
N ASN A 51 -27.78 -1.19 -12.65
CA ASN A 51 -29.14 -0.98 -13.17
C ASN A 51 -30.21 -1.01 -12.06
N VAL A 52 -29.89 -0.46 -10.89
CA VAL A 52 -30.82 -0.40 -9.75
C VAL A 52 -30.96 1.04 -9.25
N PRO A 53 -32.12 1.44 -8.68
CA PRO A 53 -32.24 2.71 -7.98
C PRO A 53 -31.28 2.79 -6.80
N ALA A 54 -30.62 3.94 -6.61
CA ALA A 54 -29.66 4.16 -5.53
C ALA A 54 -30.23 3.84 -4.13
N ALA A 55 -31.53 4.09 -3.92
CA ALA A 55 -32.22 3.84 -2.64
C ALA A 55 -32.22 2.37 -2.20
N ILE A 56 -32.14 1.41 -3.13
CA ILE A 56 -32.20 -0.03 -2.85
C ILE A 56 -30.89 -0.77 -3.16
N LEU A 57 -29.84 -0.05 -3.54
CA LEU A 57 -28.56 -0.64 -3.95
C LEU A 57 -27.97 -1.57 -2.87
N GLU A 58 -27.93 -1.09 -1.62
CA GLU A 58 -27.40 -1.84 -0.46
C GLU A 58 -28.31 -3.00 -0.02
N GLN A 59 -29.58 -3.01 -0.45
CA GLN A 59 -30.49 -4.12 -0.17
C GLN A 59 -30.33 -5.27 -1.18
N LEU A 60 -29.87 -4.96 -2.39
CA LEU A 60 -29.75 -5.92 -3.50
C LEU A 60 -28.33 -6.44 -3.70
N HIS A 61 -27.31 -5.66 -3.35
CA HIS A 61 -25.90 -5.99 -3.58
C HIS A 61 -25.09 -5.97 -2.30
N ARG A 62 -24.04 -6.80 -2.26
CA ARG A 62 -23.15 -6.87 -1.09
C ARG A 62 -22.34 -5.57 -0.96
N PRO A 63 -22.09 -5.06 0.26
CA PRO A 63 -21.26 -3.87 0.45
C PRO A 63 -19.89 -3.96 -0.22
N ALA A 64 -19.22 -5.11 -0.16
CA ALA A 64 -17.92 -5.33 -0.81
C ALA A 64 -17.99 -5.25 -2.35
N GLU A 65 -19.11 -5.69 -2.95
CA GLU A 65 -19.33 -5.62 -4.40
C GLU A 65 -19.60 -4.18 -4.84
N ILE A 66 -20.37 -3.43 -4.04
CA ILE A 66 -20.65 -2.01 -4.24
C ILE A 66 -19.34 -1.21 -4.17
N LEU A 67 -18.55 -1.40 -3.09
CA LEU A 67 -17.26 -0.72 -2.90
C LEU A 67 -16.25 -1.07 -3.99
N PHE A 68 -16.16 -2.34 -4.38
CA PHE A 68 -15.24 -2.72 -5.47
C PHE A 68 -15.68 -2.14 -6.82
N THR A 69 -16.99 -1.98 -7.04
CA THR A 69 -17.50 -1.30 -8.24
C THR A 69 -17.17 0.19 -8.23
N GLU A 70 -17.26 0.84 -7.07
CA GLU A 70 -16.80 2.23 -6.90
C GLU A 70 -15.32 2.38 -7.25
N VAL A 71 -14.48 1.45 -6.77
CA VAL A 71 -13.06 1.39 -7.14
C VAL A 71 -12.90 1.16 -8.65
N ASP A 72 -13.52 0.13 -9.24
CA ASP A 72 -13.25 -0.22 -10.63
C ASP A 72 -13.83 0.77 -11.66
N LEU A 73 -14.77 1.64 -11.27
CA LEU A 73 -15.25 2.74 -12.11
C LEU A 73 -14.12 3.68 -12.57
N ALA A 74 -13.01 3.78 -11.84
CA ALA A 74 -11.83 4.52 -12.27
C ALA A 74 -11.29 4.06 -13.64
N ARG A 75 -11.39 2.76 -13.96
CA ARG A 75 -10.98 2.21 -15.26
C ARG A 75 -11.68 2.92 -16.42
N VAL A 76 -12.95 3.25 -16.23
CA VAL A 76 -13.78 3.88 -17.25
C VAL A 76 -13.61 5.39 -17.22
N ARG A 77 -13.63 5.99 -16.02
CA ARG A 77 -13.53 7.45 -15.80
C ARG A 77 -12.20 8.03 -16.28
N PHE A 78 -11.12 7.26 -16.17
CA PHE A 78 -9.77 7.67 -16.55
C PHE A 78 -9.21 6.88 -17.75
N ALA A 79 -10.06 6.18 -18.50
CA ALA A 79 -9.65 5.33 -19.62
C ALA A 79 -8.69 6.04 -20.62
N PRO A 80 -8.93 7.30 -21.05
CA PRO A 80 -8.02 7.98 -21.96
C PRO A 80 -6.64 8.22 -21.37
N LEU A 81 -6.58 8.49 -20.05
CA LEU A 81 -5.31 8.67 -19.35
C LEU A 81 -4.59 7.33 -19.18
N ILE A 82 -5.29 6.31 -18.69
CA ILE A 82 -4.74 4.95 -18.48
C ILE A 82 -4.15 4.39 -19.78
N ALA A 83 -4.80 4.63 -20.93
CA ALA A 83 -4.34 4.18 -22.24
C ALA A 83 -3.02 4.83 -22.71
N THR A 84 -2.54 5.87 -22.04
CA THR A 84 -1.29 6.56 -22.42
C THR A 84 -0.03 5.86 -21.94
N LEU A 85 -0.15 4.86 -21.06
CA LEU A 85 1.00 4.15 -20.52
C LEU A 85 1.17 2.78 -21.19
N GLY A 86 2.30 2.59 -21.87
CA GLY A 86 2.67 1.28 -22.44
C GLY A 86 3.09 0.24 -21.39
N ALA A 87 3.10 -1.03 -21.78
CA ALA A 87 3.48 -2.15 -20.89
C ALA A 87 4.95 -2.08 -20.42
N GLU A 88 5.84 -1.55 -21.25
CA GLU A 88 7.29 -1.51 -21.03
C GLU A 88 7.78 -0.17 -20.44
N GLU A 89 6.89 0.79 -20.22
CA GLU A 89 7.26 2.12 -19.72
C GLU A 89 7.56 2.08 -18.22
N ASP A 90 8.82 2.31 -17.85
CA ASP A 90 9.25 2.33 -16.46
C ASP A 90 8.99 3.69 -15.80
N VAL A 91 7.79 3.85 -15.26
CA VAL A 91 7.38 5.04 -14.50
C VAL A 91 8.06 5.18 -13.13
N THR A 92 8.78 4.15 -12.65
CA THR A 92 9.49 4.25 -11.36
C THR A 92 10.74 5.12 -11.43
N LYS A 93 11.28 5.34 -12.63
CA LYS A 93 12.43 6.23 -12.85
C LYS A 93 12.11 7.71 -12.66
N ILE A 94 10.84 8.08 -12.78
CA ILE A 94 10.39 9.48 -12.73
C ILE A 94 10.79 10.13 -11.40
N GLU A 95 10.76 9.41 -10.28
CA GLU A 95 11.25 9.95 -9.00
C GLU A 95 12.72 10.39 -9.11
N ALA A 96 13.57 9.51 -9.63
CA ALA A 96 15.00 9.77 -9.73
C ALA A 96 15.28 10.92 -10.70
N GLU A 97 14.51 11.03 -11.78
CA GLU A 97 14.57 12.13 -12.74
C GLU A 97 14.17 13.46 -12.09
N VAL A 98 13.04 13.50 -11.38
CA VAL A 98 12.58 14.69 -10.63
C VAL A 98 13.58 15.08 -9.54
N LYS A 99 14.11 14.11 -8.79
CA LYS A 99 15.13 14.34 -7.77
C LYS A 99 16.40 14.91 -8.40
N THR A 100 16.88 14.35 -9.51
CA THR A 100 18.09 14.83 -10.18
C THR A 100 17.89 16.25 -10.73
N ALA A 101 16.71 16.52 -11.31
CA ALA A 101 16.39 17.84 -11.86
C ALA A 101 16.24 18.93 -10.79
N LYS A 102 15.79 18.57 -9.58
CA LYS A 102 15.42 19.56 -8.55
C LYS A 102 16.26 19.55 -7.28
N ALA A 103 16.93 18.46 -6.90
CA ALA A 103 17.55 18.32 -5.57
C ALA A 103 18.59 19.40 -5.22
N ALA A 104 19.30 19.96 -6.21
CA ALA A 104 20.25 21.04 -5.98
C ALA A 104 19.59 22.41 -5.77
N ALA A 105 18.31 22.56 -6.12
CA ALA A 105 17.59 23.82 -5.98
C ALA A 105 17.07 24.00 -4.55
N ALA A 106 17.22 25.20 -3.99
CA ALA A 106 16.59 25.56 -2.71
C ALA A 106 15.06 25.32 -2.72
N ALA A 107 14.44 25.41 -3.89
CA ALA A 107 13.03 25.12 -4.12
C ALA A 107 12.64 23.64 -3.90
N ALA A 108 13.59 22.69 -3.84
CA ALA A 108 13.28 21.28 -3.58
C ALA A 108 12.70 21.03 -2.19
N ARG A 109 12.96 21.94 -1.24
CA ARG A 109 12.41 21.89 0.13
C ARG A 109 11.15 22.75 0.30
N THR A 110 10.68 23.43 -0.74
CA THR A 110 9.47 24.24 -0.64
C THR A 110 8.27 23.47 -1.17
N PRO A 111 7.13 23.43 -0.45
CA PRO A 111 5.90 22.85 -0.96
C PRO A 111 5.46 23.50 -2.28
N VAL A 112 4.96 22.70 -3.22
CA VAL A 112 4.46 23.20 -4.51
C VAL A 112 3.15 23.95 -4.28
N ALA A 113 3.16 25.27 -4.52
CA ALA A 113 1.98 26.11 -4.34
C ALA A 113 0.84 25.71 -5.30
N GLY A 114 -0.39 25.65 -4.80
CA GLY A 114 -1.58 25.32 -5.60
C GLY A 114 -1.60 23.89 -6.15
N ALA A 115 -0.84 22.96 -5.55
CA ALA A 115 -0.75 21.59 -6.02
C ALA A 115 -2.11 20.89 -6.08
N LYS A 116 -2.96 21.09 -5.06
CA LYS A 116 -4.29 20.50 -4.98
C LYS A 116 -5.18 20.95 -6.14
N GLU A 117 -5.22 22.25 -6.41
CA GLU A 117 -5.99 22.85 -7.50
C GLU A 117 -5.46 22.37 -8.86
N LYS A 118 -4.14 22.22 -8.99
CA LYS A 118 -3.52 21.70 -10.20
C LYS A 118 -3.89 20.23 -10.43
N PHE A 119 -3.90 19.37 -9.42
CA PHE A 119 -4.39 17.99 -9.56
C PHE A 119 -5.85 17.96 -10.05
N LYS A 120 -6.73 18.76 -9.44
CA LYS A 120 -8.17 18.75 -9.74
C LYS A 120 -8.54 19.35 -11.10
N ASN A 121 -7.84 20.40 -11.53
CA ASN A 121 -8.26 21.20 -12.69
C ASN A 121 -7.44 20.96 -13.96
N THR A 122 -6.29 20.29 -13.86
CA THR A 122 -5.46 20.01 -15.04
C THR A 122 -6.02 18.81 -15.80
N ALA A 123 -6.20 18.98 -17.11
CA ALA A 123 -6.46 17.87 -18.02
C ALA A 123 -5.13 17.19 -18.39
N TRP A 124 -4.71 16.24 -17.56
CA TRP A 124 -3.47 15.48 -17.74
C TRP A 124 -3.45 14.76 -19.08
N LYS A 125 -2.37 14.94 -19.86
CA LYS A 125 -2.26 14.34 -21.20
C LYS A 125 -1.77 12.90 -21.16
N SER A 126 -0.99 12.56 -20.13
CA SER A 126 -0.42 11.22 -19.95
C SER A 126 -0.22 10.87 -18.49
N VAL A 127 -0.17 9.56 -18.19
CA VAL A 127 0.18 9.06 -16.84
C VAL A 127 1.57 9.55 -16.45
N THR A 128 2.52 9.60 -17.39
CA THR A 128 3.88 10.10 -17.16
C THR A 128 3.88 11.56 -16.70
N GLU A 129 3.08 12.43 -17.32
CA GLU A 129 2.94 13.83 -16.90
C GLU A 129 2.33 13.94 -15.48
N LEU A 130 1.30 13.14 -15.21
CA LEU A 130 0.63 13.10 -13.90
C LEU A 130 1.59 12.61 -12.80
N VAL A 131 2.30 11.50 -13.04
CA VAL A 131 3.28 10.93 -12.10
C VAL A 131 4.44 11.90 -11.90
N THR A 132 4.94 12.56 -12.95
CA THR A 132 5.99 13.56 -12.82
C THR A 132 5.56 14.67 -11.86
N PHE A 133 4.35 15.22 -12.04
CA PHE A 133 3.87 16.25 -11.13
C PHE A 133 3.63 15.72 -9.70
N TYR A 134 3.13 14.50 -9.55
CA TYR A 134 3.00 13.85 -8.25
C TYR A 134 4.36 13.74 -7.53
N GLU A 135 5.39 13.30 -8.22
CA GLU A 135 6.75 13.18 -7.72
C GLU A 135 7.35 14.54 -7.36
N GLU A 136 7.06 15.60 -8.14
CA GLU A 136 7.45 16.97 -7.80
C GLU A 136 6.83 17.47 -6.49
N VAL A 137 5.57 17.11 -6.24
CA VAL A 137 4.85 17.48 -5.02
C VAL A 137 5.33 16.67 -3.82
N MET A 138 5.68 15.40 -4.02
CA MET A 138 6.18 14.50 -2.97
C MET A 138 7.64 14.76 -2.58
N LEU A 139 8.46 15.30 -3.49
CA LEU A 139 9.89 15.49 -3.26
C LEU A 139 10.22 16.23 -1.95
N PRO A 140 9.61 17.39 -1.60
CA PRO A 140 9.89 18.06 -0.34
C PRO A 140 9.54 17.21 0.89
N ALA A 141 8.44 16.46 0.84
CA ALA A 141 8.03 15.57 1.94
C ALA A 141 9.03 14.43 2.12
N ARG A 142 9.53 13.85 1.03
CA ARG A 142 10.52 12.75 1.09
C ARG A 142 11.90 13.22 1.56
N LEU A 143 12.31 14.44 1.18
CA LEU A 143 13.54 15.04 1.72
C LEU A 143 13.41 15.30 3.23
N ALA A 144 12.27 15.84 3.68
CA ALA A 144 12.00 16.02 5.10
C ALA A 144 11.91 14.68 5.86
N HIS A 145 11.41 13.61 5.22
CA HIS A 145 11.38 12.28 5.81
C HIS A 145 12.79 11.69 5.95
N GLN A 146 13.68 11.89 4.98
CA GLN A 146 15.09 11.50 5.10
C GLN A 146 15.77 12.21 6.28
N GLU A 147 15.53 13.51 6.46
CA GLU A 147 16.02 14.27 7.62
C GLU A 147 15.43 13.71 8.93
N TYR A 148 14.13 13.39 8.95
CA TYR A 148 13.49 12.74 10.09
C TYR A 148 14.16 11.42 10.48
N THR A 149 14.45 10.53 9.52
CA THR A 149 15.12 9.25 9.80
C THR A 149 16.51 9.43 10.39
N VAL A 150 17.26 10.45 9.96
CA VAL A 150 18.57 10.79 10.56
C VAL A 150 18.40 11.24 12.01
N TYR A 151 17.42 12.09 12.30
CA TYR A 151 17.12 12.52 13.67
C TYR A 151 16.60 11.37 14.53
N GLU A 152 15.83 10.46 13.97
CA GLU A 152 15.31 9.28 14.66
C GLU A 152 16.44 8.33 15.09
N LEU A 153 17.39 8.04 14.18
CA LEU A 153 18.59 7.26 14.52
C LEU A 153 19.39 7.93 15.65
N LYS A 154 19.57 9.25 15.57
CA LYS A 154 20.24 10.02 16.62
C LYS A 154 19.48 9.94 17.96
N ASN A 155 18.15 10.04 17.94
CA ASN A 155 17.30 9.89 19.12
C ASN A 155 17.50 8.52 19.77
N PHE A 156 17.58 7.43 18.97
CA PHE A 156 17.86 6.09 19.50
C PHE A 156 19.22 6.00 20.19
N HIS A 157 20.28 6.54 19.58
CA HIS A 157 21.62 6.54 20.20
C HIS A 157 21.65 7.32 21.52
N ILE A 158 21.04 8.51 21.55
CA ILE A 158 20.97 9.32 22.77
C ILE A 158 20.19 8.57 23.87
N LYS A 159 19.07 7.92 23.53
CA LYS A 159 18.29 7.12 24.48
C LYS A 159 19.08 5.94 25.03
N ASP A 160 19.90 5.27 24.22
CA ASP A 160 20.75 4.17 24.69
C ASP A 160 21.82 4.66 25.68
N ASP A 161 22.49 5.78 25.37
CA ASP A 161 23.46 6.40 26.27
C ASP A 161 22.83 6.78 27.62
N LEU A 162 21.64 7.39 27.58
CA LEU A 162 20.89 7.76 28.79
C LEU A 162 20.43 6.54 29.60
N LYS A 163 20.08 5.42 28.94
CA LYS A 163 19.69 4.17 29.60
C LYS A 163 20.86 3.52 30.33
N ARG A 164 22.08 3.58 29.77
CA ARG A 164 23.31 3.12 30.43
C ARG A 164 23.64 3.99 31.65
N GLY A 165 23.36 5.29 31.56
CA GLY A 165 23.41 6.21 32.71
C GLY A 165 24.79 6.33 33.35
N LEU A 166 24.82 6.55 34.67
CA LEU A 166 26.05 6.78 35.45
C LEU A 166 26.99 5.57 35.52
N SER A 167 26.51 4.39 35.15
CA SER A 167 27.35 3.18 35.11
C SER A 167 28.40 3.23 33.99
N ALA A 168 28.13 3.97 32.92
CA ALA A 168 29.00 4.09 31.76
C ALA A 168 29.53 5.51 31.52
N PHE A 169 28.80 6.55 31.95
CA PHE A 169 29.10 7.94 31.61
C PHE A 169 29.10 8.86 32.82
N LYS A 170 29.84 9.98 32.71
CA LYS A 170 29.82 11.06 33.72
C LYS A 170 28.53 11.87 33.63
N GLN A 171 28.13 12.49 34.75
CA GLN A 171 26.94 13.34 34.84
C GLN A 171 26.89 14.43 33.75
N ASP A 172 27.99 15.16 33.53
CA ASP A 172 28.08 16.21 32.51
C ASP A 172 27.77 15.71 31.09
N HIS A 173 28.14 14.45 30.77
CA HIS A 173 27.81 13.85 29.48
C HIS A 173 26.31 13.56 29.38
N LEU A 174 25.72 12.97 30.42
CA LEU A 174 24.29 12.67 30.47
C LEU A 174 23.45 13.95 30.38
N ASP A 175 23.88 15.04 31.00
CA ASP A 175 23.16 16.32 30.92
C ASP A 175 23.26 16.95 29.53
N LYS A 176 24.41 16.85 28.85
CA LYS A 176 24.54 17.21 27.43
C LYS A 176 23.64 16.36 26.54
N GLN A 177 23.57 15.05 26.80
CA GLN A 177 22.72 14.13 26.05
C GLN A 177 21.23 14.42 26.24
N LYS A 178 20.79 14.79 27.45
CA LYS A 178 19.40 15.24 27.69
C LYS A 178 19.05 16.51 26.91
N ALA A 179 19.96 17.50 26.90
CA ALA A 179 19.76 18.73 26.14
C ALA A 179 19.69 18.45 24.63
N GLU A 180 20.57 17.58 24.12
CA GLU A 180 20.56 17.18 22.72
C GLU A 180 19.31 16.35 22.36
N LEU A 181 18.84 15.49 23.26
CA LEU A 181 17.60 14.73 23.09
C LEU A 181 16.41 15.67 22.84
N ALA A 182 16.28 16.72 23.67
CA ALA A 182 15.21 17.70 23.53
C ALA A 182 15.29 18.43 22.18
N LYS A 183 16.50 18.79 21.74
CA LYS A 183 16.72 19.42 20.42
C LYS A 183 16.35 18.49 19.27
N VAL A 184 16.79 17.24 19.31
CA VAL A 184 16.52 16.23 18.27
C VAL A 184 15.02 15.92 18.20
N GLN A 185 14.34 15.78 19.35
CA GLN A 185 12.89 15.58 19.38
C GLN A 185 12.13 16.75 18.78
N LYS A 186 12.57 17.99 19.05
CA LYS A 186 11.98 19.18 18.42
C LYS A 186 12.17 19.16 16.89
N GLN A 187 13.36 18.81 16.41
CA GLN A 187 13.63 18.69 14.96
C GLN A 187 12.78 17.59 14.30
N MET A 188 12.60 16.45 14.98
CA MET A 188 11.71 15.38 14.51
C MET A 188 10.26 15.85 14.39
N GLN A 189 9.78 16.62 15.37
CA GLN A 189 8.42 17.21 15.33
C GLN A 189 8.29 18.21 14.18
N GLU A 190 9.27 19.10 14.00
CA GLU A 190 9.29 20.06 12.88
C GLU A 190 9.21 19.33 11.52
N CYS A 191 9.96 18.25 11.31
CA CYS A 191 9.87 17.43 10.11
C CYS A 191 8.46 16.82 9.92
N GLN A 192 7.89 16.23 10.97
CA GLN A 192 6.56 15.62 10.90
C GLN A 192 5.45 16.66 10.62
N GLU A 193 5.54 17.83 11.25
CA GLU A 193 4.59 18.93 11.04
C GLU A 193 4.68 19.47 9.61
N PHE A 194 5.91 19.62 9.09
CA PHE A 194 6.15 20.03 7.72
C PHE A 194 5.56 19.03 6.71
N ILE A 195 5.82 17.73 6.89
CA ILE A 195 5.28 16.65 6.04
C ILE A 195 3.74 16.65 6.07
N LYS A 196 3.13 16.73 7.27
CA LYS A 196 1.66 16.83 7.42
C LYS A 196 1.11 18.11 6.78
N GLY A 197 1.86 19.21 6.81
CA GLY A 197 1.52 20.46 6.14
C GLY A 197 1.41 20.30 4.62
N ILE A 198 2.33 19.54 4.00
CA ILE A 198 2.25 19.18 2.58
C ILE A 198 1.01 18.33 2.32
N GLY A 199 0.75 17.31 3.15
CA GLY A 199 -0.45 16.48 3.04
C GLY A 199 -1.75 17.27 3.00
N LYS A 200 -1.91 18.25 3.91
CA LYS A 200 -3.10 19.11 3.99
C LYS A 200 -3.25 20.07 2.80
N THR A 201 -2.15 20.58 2.28
CA THR A 201 -2.16 21.62 1.24
C THR A 201 -2.23 21.06 -0.17
N ALA A 202 -1.61 19.90 -0.43
CA ALA A 202 -1.50 19.33 -1.76
C ALA A 202 -2.53 18.25 -2.06
N PHE A 203 -3.02 17.52 -1.05
CA PHE A 203 -3.82 16.31 -1.27
C PHE A 203 -5.12 16.27 -0.45
N ASP A 204 -6.01 15.40 -0.87
CA ASP A 204 -7.12 14.85 -0.09
C ASP A 204 -7.24 13.36 -0.40
N THR A 205 -8.03 12.63 0.40
CA THR A 205 -8.24 11.18 0.23
C THR A 205 -8.74 10.84 -1.17
N ALA A 206 -9.58 11.69 -1.78
CA ALA A 206 -10.12 11.44 -3.12
C ALA A 206 -9.06 11.54 -4.22
N ILE A 207 -8.18 12.55 -4.17
CA ILE A 207 -7.06 12.67 -5.11
C ILE A 207 -6.14 11.44 -4.99
N PHE A 208 -5.81 11.04 -3.76
CA PHE A 208 -4.96 9.88 -3.53
C PHE A 208 -5.59 8.57 -4.03
N ASN A 209 -6.88 8.38 -3.77
CA ASN A 209 -7.61 7.22 -4.28
C ASN A 209 -7.61 7.19 -5.82
N ASP A 210 -7.85 8.32 -6.48
CA ASP A 210 -7.79 8.38 -7.95
C ASP A 210 -6.38 8.06 -8.47
N LEU A 211 -5.32 8.62 -7.86
CA LEU A 211 -3.93 8.35 -8.25
C LEU A 211 -3.58 6.86 -8.10
N ALA A 212 -3.81 6.29 -6.92
CA ALA A 212 -3.51 4.89 -6.64
C ALA A 212 -4.33 3.95 -7.53
N ASN A 213 -5.57 4.31 -7.84
CA ASN A 213 -6.46 3.46 -8.63
C ASN A 213 -6.20 3.56 -10.14
N ILE A 214 -5.84 4.74 -10.67
CA ILE A 214 -5.32 4.88 -12.04
C ILE A 214 -4.09 3.98 -12.20
N LEU A 215 -3.14 4.06 -11.26
CA LEU A 215 -1.92 3.26 -11.29
C LEU A 215 -2.18 1.77 -11.07
N ARG A 216 -3.17 1.40 -10.25
CA ARG A 216 -3.62 0.00 -10.10
C ARG A 216 -4.08 -0.55 -11.45
N VAL A 217 -4.94 0.17 -12.16
CA VAL A 217 -5.49 -0.29 -13.46
C VAL A 217 -4.38 -0.34 -14.51
N CYS A 218 -3.52 0.67 -14.58
CA CYS A 218 -2.30 0.60 -15.41
C CYS A 218 -1.43 -0.62 -15.03
N GLY A 219 -1.40 -0.94 -13.74
CA GLY A 219 -0.67 -2.04 -13.10
C GLY A 219 -1.02 -3.44 -13.62
N GLU A 220 -2.17 -3.60 -14.27
CA GLU A 220 -2.60 -4.88 -14.85
C GLU A 220 -1.73 -5.25 -16.06
N CYS A 221 -1.25 -4.26 -16.80
CA CYS A 221 -0.40 -4.43 -17.97
C CYS A 221 1.04 -3.92 -17.75
N ASN A 222 1.28 -3.09 -16.73
CA ASN A 222 2.57 -2.48 -16.44
C ASN A 222 2.99 -2.72 -14.98
N PRO A 223 4.00 -3.58 -14.70
CA PRO A 223 4.43 -3.88 -13.33
C PRO A 223 4.99 -2.67 -12.57
N TYR A 224 5.53 -1.68 -13.27
CA TYR A 224 6.09 -0.46 -12.68
C TYR A 224 4.97 0.44 -12.13
N ALA A 225 3.88 0.58 -12.88
CA ALA A 225 2.68 1.27 -12.41
C ALA A 225 2.07 0.60 -11.17
N HIS A 226 2.05 -0.74 -11.15
CA HIS A 226 1.58 -1.47 -9.98
C HIS A 226 2.41 -1.18 -8.72
N ARG A 227 3.75 -1.20 -8.82
CA ARG A 227 4.62 -0.84 -7.68
C ARG A 227 4.36 0.59 -7.21
N LEU A 228 4.14 1.51 -8.15
CA LEU A 228 3.84 2.89 -7.81
C LEU A 228 2.48 3.03 -7.12
N SER A 229 1.48 2.21 -7.47
CA SER A 229 0.18 2.22 -6.79
C SER A 229 0.28 1.87 -5.30
N MET A 230 1.14 0.89 -4.95
CA MET A 230 1.45 0.57 -3.55
C MET A 230 2.11 1.74 -2.84
N ARG A 231 3.10 2.34 -3.49
CA ARG A 231 3.82 3.49 -2.95
C ARG A 231 2.90 4.68 -2.69
N VAL A 232 1.93 4.94 -3.57
CA VAL A 232 0.97 6.04 -3.37
C VAL A 232 0.18 5.84 -2.07
N LEU A 233 -0.19 4.60 -1.71
CA LEU A 233 -0.84 4.29 -0.44
C LEU A 233 0.10 4.41 0.76
N GLU A 234 1.38 4.06 0.63
CA GLU A 234 2.39 4.33 1.65
C GLU A 234 2.61 5.83 1.86
N ASP A 235 2.63 6.60 0.77
CA ASP A 235 2.77 8.06 0.79
C ASP A 235 1.55 8.73 1.45
N MET A 236 0.33 8.16 1.34
CA MET A 236 -0.83 8.63 2.13
C MET A 236 -0.55 8.53 3.63
N ASN A 237 0.02 7.42 4.10
CA ASN A 237 0.38 7.24 5.51
C ASN A 237 1.47 8.23 5.94
N LEU A 238 2.50 8.41 5.10
CA LEU A 238 3.58 9.36 5.35
C LEU A 238 3.04 10.78 5.54
N LEU A 239 2.12 11.21 4.67
CA LEU A 239 1.51 12.54 4.71
C LEU A 239 0.41 12.69 5.78
N GLY A 240 -0.01 11.59 6.43
CA GLY A 240 -1.09 11.58 7.40
C GLY A 240 -2.47 11.86 6.78
N VAL A 241 -2.68 11.45 5.53
CA VAL A 241 -4.00 11.52 4.88
C VAL A 241 -4.83 10.30 5.32
N PRO A 242 -6.04 10.50 5.86
CA PRO A 242 -6.83 9.40 6.41
C PRO A 242 -7.34 8.47 5.32
N PHE A 243 -7.37 7.18 5.64
CA PHE A 243 -7.95 6.13 4.81
C PHE A 243 -9.46 6.10 5.01
N ASN A 244 -10.20 5.94 3.91
CA ASN A 244 -11.63 5.64 3.93
C ASN A 244 -11.87 4.20 3.43
N ASP A 245 -13.11 3.73 3.44
CA ASP A 245 -13.46 2.37 3.03
C ASP A 245 -13.00 2.03 1.60
N VAL A 246 -13.05 3.02 0.69
CA VAL A 246 -12.54 2.90 -0.68
C VAL A 246 -11.01 2.72 -0.68
N THR A 247 -10.29 3.46 0.16
CA THR A 247 -8.83 3.33 0.30
C THR A 247 -8.47 1.93 0.80
N THR A 248 -9.20 1.42 1.78
CA THR A 248 -8.99 0.06 2.32
C THR A 248 -9.26 -1.01 1.26
N LYS A 249 -10.36 -0.89 0.50
CA LYS A 249 -10.64 -1.83 -0.59
C LYS A 249 -9.60 -1.74 -1.71
N LEU A 250 -9.10 -0.54 -1.99
CA LEU A 250 -8.01 -0.31 -2.94
C LEU A 250 -6.70 -0.96 -2.47
N LEU A 251 -6.36 -0.84 -1.19
CA LEU A 251 -5.21 -1.52 -0.59
C LEU A 251 -5.31 -3.03 -0.77
N HIS A 252 -6.47 -3.63 -0.49
CA HIS A 252 -6.66 -5.07 -0.66
C HIS A 252 -6.54 -5.48 -2.13
N ALA A 253 -7.13 -4.71 -3.05
CA ALA A 253 -7.05 -4.98 -4.48
C ALA A 253 -5.60 -4.88 -5.01
N ILE A 254 -4.80 -3.95 -4.50
CA ILE A 254 -3.40 -3.81 -4.92
C ILE A 254 -2.51 -4.88 -4.26
N VAL A 255 -2.58 -5.06 -2.95
CA VAL A 255 -1.69 -5.99 -2.22
C VAL A 255 -2.02 -7.44 -2.57
N PHE A 256 -3.29 -7.82 -2.45
CA PHE A 256 -3.73 -9.21 -2.51
C PHE A 256 -4.37 -9.61 -3.83
N ASN A 257 -4.56 -8.65 -4.75
CA ASN A 257 -5.33 -8.89 -5.97
C ASN A 257 -6.81 -9.23 -5.67
N ASP A 258 -7.35 -8.71 -4.55
CA ASP A 258 -8.72 -8.97 -4.14
C ASP A 258 -9.73 -8.30 -5.08
N GLY A 259 -10.65 -9.09 -5.62
CA GLY A 259 -11.83 -8.60 -6.33
C GLY A 259 -13.01 -8.28 -5.44
N ALA A 260 -14.18 -8.21 -6.06
CA ALA A 260 -15.44 -7.90 -5.39
C ALA A 260 -15.84 -8.93 -4.32
N LEU A 261 -15.40 -10.18 -4.47
CA LEU A 261 -15.79 -11.31 -3.61
C LEU A 261 -14.65 -11.83 -2.74
N ASP A 262 -13.42 -11.33 -2.93
CA ASP A 262 -12.24 -11.77 -2.20
C ASP A 262 -12.04 -10.94 -0.92
N ASP A 263 -11.48 -11.61 0.09
CA ASP A 263 -11.13 -11.03 1.39
C ASP A 263 -9.83 -11.68 1.92
N SER A 264 -8.70 -11.26 1.37
CA SER A 264 -7.39 -11.84 1.69
C SER A 264 -6.85 -11.47 3.06
N ALA A 265 -7.54 -10.62 3.83
CA ALA A 265 -7.28 -10.48 5.26
C ALA A 265 -7.33 -11.84 6.00
N LEU A 266 -7.98 -12.85 5.41
CA LEU A 266 -8.10 -14.22 5.93
C LEU A 266 -6.91 -15.16 5.63
N MET A 267 -5.92 -14.77 4.80
CA MET A 267 -4.91 -15.72 4.28
C MET A 267 -3.58 -15.82 5.07
N PHE A 268 -3.34 -15.00 6.09
CA PHE A 268 -2.10 -15.09 6.87
C PHE A 268 -2.21 -16.00 8.09
N THR A 269 -2.01 -17.30 7.88
CA THR A 269 -1.46 -18.18 8.94
C THR A 269 -0.66 -19.31 8.27
N LEU A 270 0.55 -19.03 7.77
CA LEU A 270 1.49 -20.03 7.25
C LEU A 270 2.62 -20.25 8.26
N VAL A 271 2.94 -21.53 8.52
CA VAL A 271 3.84 -22.02 9.57
C VAL A 271 5.10 -22.60 8.91
N GLU A 272 6.28 -22.07 9.23
CA GLU A 272 7.58 -22.59 8.74
C GLU A 272 8.06 -23.81 9.53
N TYR A 273 8.65 -24.79 8.81
CA TYR A 273 9.31 -25.99 9.37
C TYR A 273 10.82 -25.99 9.04
N PRO A 274 11.67 -25.34 9.85
CA PRO A 274 13.09 -25.17 9.50
C PRO A 274 13.93 -26.45 9.44
N GLU A 275 13.43 -27.63 9.88
CA GLU A 275 14.28 -28.84 9.99
C GLU A 275 14.28 -29.78 8.78
N ARG A 276 13.34 -29.66 7.84
CA ARG A 276 13.40 -30.45 6.59
C ARG A 276 13.98 -29.68 5.41
N GLY A 277 14.24 -28.38 5.57
CA GLY A 277 14.58 -27.51 4.44
C GLY A 277 13.53 -27.49 3.34
N GLU A 278 12.30 -27.95 3.64
CA GLU A 278 11.18 -28.04 2.70
C GLU A 278 10.04 -27.13 3.18
N VAL A 279 9.58 -26.25 2.29
CA VAL A 279 8.33 -25.51 2.44
C VAL A 279 7.21 -26.40 1.94
N SER A 280 6.49 -27.06 2.84
CA SER A 280 5.31 -27.85 2.46
C SER A 280 4.03 -27.03 2.68
N VAL A 281 3.26 -26.81 1.62
CA VAL A 281 1.85 -26.42 1.75
C VAL A 281 1.10 -27.65 2.25
N SER A 282 0.88 -27.72 3.56
CA SER A 282 0.06 -28.78 4.13
C SER A 282 -1.40 -28.53 3.77
N ARG A 283 -2.09 -29.56 3.25
CA ARG A 283 -3.56 -29.58 3.13
C ARG A 283 -4.23 -30.12 4.39
N GLU A 284 -3.45 -30.41 5.43
CA GLU A 284 -3.99 -30.90 6.71
C GLU A 284 -4.67 -29.77 7.49
N PRO A 285 -5.60 -30.10 8.41
CA PRO A 285 -6.15 -29.16 9.37
C PRO A 285 -5.07 -28.39 10.16
N VAL A 286 -5.34 -27.12 10.49
CA VAL A 286 -4.39 -26.18 11.14
C VAL A 286 -3.81 -26.74 12.45
N ASP A 287 -4.58 -27.51 13.21
CA ASP A 287 -4.15 -28.17 14.45
C ASP A 287 -3.04 -29.21 14.20
N ARG A 288 -3.10 -29.95 13.09
CA ARG A 288 -2.05 -30.90 12.69
C ARG A 288 -0.76 -30.19 12.27
N ILE A 289 -0.91 -29.04 11.61
CA ILE A 289 0.21 -28.16 11.23
C ILE A 289 0.89 -27.63 12.50
N ALA A 290 0.11 -27.09 13.44
CA ALA A 290 0.61 -26.60 14.72
C ALA A 290 1.25 -27.70 15.58
N ASP A 291 0.63 -28.88 15.70
CA ASP A 291 1.18 -30.06 16.41
C ASP A 291 2.55 -30.44 15.88
N SER A 292 2.68 -30.52 14.56
CA SER A 292 3.94 -30.87 13.91
C SER A 292 5.00 -29.79 14.14
N ALA A 293 4.64 -28.51 14.09
CA ALA A 293 5.60 -27.40 14.22
C ALA A 293 6.16 -27.33 15.64
N LEU A 294 5.29 -27.51 16.64
CA LEU A 294 5.68 -27.53 18.05
C LEU A 294 6.51 -28.76 18.41
N LYS A 295 6.15 -29.94 17.90
CA LYS A 295 6.97 -31.15 18.07
C LYS A 295 8.41 -30.94 17.59
N ILE A 296 8.57 -30.23 16.47
CA ILE A 296 9.90 -29.88 15.94
C ILE A 296 10.62 -28.89 16.87
N ILE A 297 9.97 -27.80 17.28
CA ILE A 297 10.55 -26.79 18.19
C ILE A 297 10.99 -27.44 19.51
N SER A 298 10.17 -28.30 20.08
CA SER A 298 10.47 -29.03 21.33
C SER A 298 11.68 -29.93 21.24
N VAL A 299 11.75 -30.76 20.19
CA VAL A 299 12.89 -31.64 19.94
C VAL A 299 14.16 -30.79 19.77
N ARG A 300 14.07 -29.66 19.08
CA ARG A 300 15.20 -28.74 18.85
C ARG A 300 15.72 -28.08 20.11
N HIS A 301 14.84 -27.51 20.90
CA HIS A 301 15.20 -26.72 22.08
C HIS A 301 15.27 -27.55 23.36
N GLN A 302 15.01 -28.85 23.29
CA GLN A 302 14.79 -29.72 24.45
C GLN A 302 13.72 -29.16 25.39
N THR A 303 12.81 -28.35 24.86
CA THR A 303 11.71 -27.79 25.64
C THR A 303 10.70 -28.91 25.83
N PRO A 304 10.36 -29.32 27.07
CA PRO A 304 9.30 -30.29 27.28
C PRO A 304 8.02 -29.74 26.67
N LEU A 305 7.43 -30.47 25.72
CA LEU A 305 6.06 -30.21 25.33
C LEU A 305 5.16 -30.81 26.40
N ASP A 306 4.23 -30.00 26.88
CA ASP A 306 2.98 -30.55 27.39
C ASP A 306 2.39 -31.39 26.25
N ASP A 307 2.13 -32.67 26.51
CA ASP A 307 1.48 -33.60 25.57
C ASP A 307 0.03 -33.18 25.25
N GLY A 308 -0.40 -32.01 25.75
CA GLY A 308 -1.60 -31.31 25.34
C GLY A 308 -2.85 -31.99 25.87
N VAL A 309 -2.69 -32.95 26.79
CA VAL A 309 -3.80 -33.67 27.43
C VAL A 309 -4.63 -32.71 28.29
N LYS A 310 -4.06 -31.61 28.79
CA LYS A 310 -4.74 -30.72 29.76
C LYS A 310 -5.38 -29.46 29.20
N LEU A 311 -5.10 -29.04 27.95
CA LEU A 311 -5.53 -27.70 27.48
C LEU A 311 -6.17 -27.66 26.08
N ARG A 312 -6.59 -28.80 25.50
CA ARG A 312 -7.35 -28.76 24.24
C ARG A 312 -8.82 -28.41 24.50
N GLN A 313 -9.16 -27.12 24.53
CA GLN A 313 -10.54 -26.66 24.30
C GLN A 313 -10.77 -26.52 22.79
N GLY A 314 -11.92 -26.98 22.29
CA GLY A 314 -12.23 -27.03 20.85
C GLY A 314 -12.57 -25.69 20.20
N ASP A 315 -12.56 -24.59 20.96
CA ASP A 315 -13.02 -23.26 20.57
C ASP A 315 -11.91 -22.21 20.43
N THR A 316 -10.63 -22.58 20.65
CA THR A 316 -9.51 -21.63 20.66
C THR A 316 -8.36 -22.06 19.75
N GLN A 317 -7.60 -21.07 19.26
CA GLN A 317 -6.59 -21.26 18.20
C GLN A 317 -5.40 -22.08 18.74
N PRO A 318 -4.95 -23.15 18.07
CA PRO A 318 -4.00 -24.13 18.63
C PRO A 318 -2.66 -23.55 19.08
N CYS A 319 -2.20 -22.46 18.47
CA CYS A 319 -0.94 -21.82 18.80
C CYS A 319 -1.01 -20.93 20.05
N LEU A 320 -2.21 -20.51 20.45
CA LEU A 320 -2.44 -19.64 21.62
C LEU A 320 -2.60 -20.41 22.93
N GLN A 321 -2.90 -21.72 22.89
CA GLN A 321 -3.11 -22.56 24.08
C GLN A 321 -1.81 -23.17 24.64
N ARG A 322 -0.65 -22.87 24.07
CA ARG A 322 0.57 -23.69 24.22
C ARG A 322 1.82 -22.93 24.66
N SER A 323 1.67 -21.68 25.09
CA SER A 323 2.66 -21.05 25.97
C SER A 323 2.57 -21.69 27.36
N ALA A 324 3.69 -21.75 28.08
CA ALA A 324 3.66 -22.08 29.50
C ALA A 324 3.10 -20.94 30.37
N GLU A 325 2.92 -19.76 29.77
CA GLU A 325 2.13 -18.63 30.28
C GLU A 325 0.65 -18.83 29.96
#